data_AF-A0A328YAU6-F1
#
_entry.id   AF-A0A328YAU6-F1
#
_cell.length_a   1.000
_cell.length_b   1.000
_cell.length_c   1.000
_cell.angle_alpha   90.00
_cell.angle_beta   90.00
_cell.angle_gamma   90.00
#
_symmetry.space_group_name_H-M   'P 1'
#
loop_
_entity.id
_entity.type
_entity.pdbx_description
1 polymer ?
#
loop_
_entity_poly.entity_id
_entity_poly.type
_entity_poly.pdbx_seq_one_letter_code
_entity_poly.pdbx_strand_id
1 'polypeptide(L)'
;MKKFIAILALFLAFSVTSNAQETKKAVTTQRSATDDAKELSTTVKMDDSLLKDFTTLLSMRADALSSAKSEADRKAIFETFARKMQGGLTQEQLEQLKTNKALYESLMVYKK
;
A
#
# COMPACT_ATOMS: atom_id res chain seq x y z
N MET A 1 24.84 -21.57 41.65
CA MET A 1 25.26 -21.18 40.29
C MET A 1 25.63 -22.41 39.51
N LYS A 2 24.93 -22.70 38.40
CA LYS A 2 25.39 -23.40 37.17
C LYS A 2 24.17 -23.84 36.34
N LYS A 3 23.94 -23.07 35.27
CA LYS A 3 23.65 -23.53 33.89
C LYS A 3 22.44 -24.44 33.62
N PHE A 4 21.20 -23.93 33.62
CA PHE A 4 20.08 -24.58 32.88
C PHE A 4 18.99 -23.62 32.37
N ILE A 5 19.33 -22.40 31.93
CA ILE A 5 18.34 -21.45 31.34
C ILE A 5 18.82 -20.98 29.95
N ALA A 6 19.06 -21.92 29.05
CA ALA A 6 19.54 -21.57 27.70
C ALA A 6 19.10 -22.53 26.58
N ILE A 7 17.97 -23.26 26.74
CA ILE A 7 17.53 -24.22 25.70
C ILE A 7 16.10 -23.93 25.19
N LEU A 8 15.33 -23.06 25.85
CA LEU A 8 13.98 -22.69 25.39
C LEU A 8 13.94 -21.56 24.35
N ALA A 9 15.09 -21.02 23.94
CA ALA A 9 15.16 -19.99 22.90
C ALA A 9 15.34 -20.56 21.47
N LEU A 10 15.40 -21.89 21.29
CA LEU A 10 15.76 -22.51 20.01
C LEU A 10 14.58 -22.93 19.12
N PHE A 11 13.33 -22.70 19.53
CA PHE A 11 12.15 -23.20 18.80
C PHE A 11 11.23 -22.12 18.18
N LEU A 12 11.60 -20.83 18.23
CA LEU A 12 10.82 -19.76 17.58
C LEU A 12 11.29 -19.41 16.14
N ALA A 13 12.08 -20.27 15.50
CA ALA A 13 12.70 -19.96 14.20
C ALA A 13 12.02 -20.57 12.96
N PHE A 14 10.76 -21.02 13.04
CA PHE A 14 10.05 -21.57 11.87
C PHE A 14 8.59 -21.12 11.78
N SER A 15 8.38 -19.87 11.37
CA SER A 15 7.22 -19.51 10.54
C SER A 15 7.42 -18.12 9.93
N VAL A 16 8.54 -17.93 9.21
CA VAL A 16 8.54 -16.96 8.11
C VAL A 16 7.99 -17.71 6.92
N THR A 17 6.67 -17.72 6.76
CA THR A 17 6.05 -18.09 5.48
C THR A 17 6.48 -17.01 4.49
N SER A 18 7.62 -17.25 3.84
CA SER A 18 8.06 -16.55 2.65
C SER A 18 7.01 -16.79 1.57
N ASN A 19 6.07 -15.86 1.41
CA ASN A 19 5.33 -15.73 0.16
C ASN A 19 6.18 -14.85 -0.77
N ALA A 20 7.28 -15.42 -1.26
CA ALA A 20 8.13 -14.82 -2.27
C ALA A 20 8.36 -15.89 -3.34
N GLN A 21 7.28 -16.25 -4.02
CA GLN A 21 7.38 -17.01 -5.25
C GLN A 21 7.80 -16.03 -6.35
N GLU A 22 9.11 -16.01 -6.59
CA GLU A 22 9.73 -15.27 -7.67
C GLU A 22 9.11 -15.61 -9.03
N THR A 23 8.53 -14.62 -9.68
CA THR A 23 8.59 -14.52 -11.15
C THR A 23 9.05 -13.12 -11.53
N LYS A 24 10.34 -13.04 -11.81
CA LYS A 24 11.09 -12.05 -12.59
C LYS A 24 10.22 -11.03 -13.35
N LYS A 25 10.36 -9.73 -13.00
CA LYS A 25 10.77 -8.62 -13.91
C LYS A 25 10.69 -7.26 -13.20
N ALA A 26 11.80 -6.51 -13.32
CA ALA A 26 11.97 -5.07 -13.08
C ALA A 26 11.63 -4.53 -11.68
N VAL A 27 12.66 -3.93 -11.05
CA VAL A 27 12.56 -3.13 -9.83
C VAL A 27 11.67 -1.92 -10.09
N THR A 28 10.41 -2.05 -9.71
CA THR A 28 9.62 -0.99 -9.09
C THR A 28 8.90 -1.73 -7.98
N THR A 29 9.22 -1.41 -6.73
CA THR A 29 8.63 -2.05 -5.55
C THR A 29 7.14 -1.71 -5.54
N GLN A 30 6.34 -2.46 -6.28
CA GLN A 30 4.91 -2.26 -6.37
C GLN A 30 4.33 -2.74 -5.05
N ARG A 31 4.17 -1.79 -4.13
CA ARG A 31 3.56 -2.05 -2.83
C ARG A 31 2.17 -2.62 -3.03
N SER A 32 1.80 -3.57 -2.18
CA SER A 32 0.46 -4.14 -2.26
C SER A 32 -0.58 -3.06 -1.91
N ALA A 33 -1.77 -3.15 -2.49
CA ALA A 33 -2.89 -2.26 -2.15
C ALA A 33 -3.17 -2.25 -0.63
N THR A 34 -2.94 -3.38 0.04
CA THR A 34 -3.06 -3.54 1.49
C THR A 34 -1.99 -2.75 2.26
N ASP A 35 -0.74 -2.74 1.80
CA ASP A 35 0.33 -1.98 2.46
C ASP A 35 0.10 -0.48 2.31
N ASP A 36 -0.31 -0.04 1.12
CA ASP A 36 -0.69 1.35 0.83
C ASP A 36 -1.86 1.81 1.70
N ALA A 37 -2.91 1.00 1.80
CA ALA A 37 -4.06 1.31 2.65
C ALA A 37 -3.69 1.34 4.14
N LYS A 38 -2.84 0.41 4.59
CA LYS A 38 -2.34 0.37 5.97
C LYS A 38 -1.55 1.62 6.30
N GLU A 39 -0.58 2.02 5.47
CA GLU A 39 0.20 3.24 5.73
C GLU A 39 -0.69 4.50 5.70
N LEU A 40 -1.67 4.52 4.81
CA LEU A 40 -2.67 5.57 4.77
C LEU A 40 -3.45 5.67 6.09
N SER A 41 -3.91 4.55 6.65
CA SER A 41 -4.59 4.53 7.96
C SER A 41 -3.71 4.98 9.13
N THR A 42 -2.38 4.82 9.02
CA THR A 42 -1.45 5.32 10.05
C THR A 42 -1.17 6.82 9.93
N THR A 43 -1.32 7.38 8.73
CA THR A 43 -1.05 8.81 8.46
C THR A 43 -2.30 9.67 8.65
N VAL A 44 -3.45 9.13 8.26
CA VAL A 44 -4.73 9.84 8.19
C VAL A 44 -5.73 9.14 9.09
N LYS A 45 -6.37 9.88 10.00
CA LYS A 45 -7.42 9.32 10.84
C LYS A 45 -8.61 8.91 9.97
N MET A 46 -8.93 7.63 9.94
CA MET A 46 -10.09 7.07 9.23
C MET A 46 -10.72 5.94 10.03
N ASP A 47 -12.00 5.67 9.76
CA ASP A 47 -12.67 4.49 10.27
C ASP A 47 -12.39 3.26 9.39
N ASP A 48 -12.77 2.08 9.90
CA ASP A 48 -12.55 0.79 9.22
C ASP A 48 -13.29 0.70 7.87
N SER A 49 -14.39 1.42 7.71
CA SER A 49 -15.15 1.44 6.46
C SER A 49 -14.37 2.18 5.37
N LEU A 50 -13.89 3.38 5.68
CA LEU A 50 -13.10 4.20 4.76
C LEU A 50 -11.78 3.50 4.40
N LEU A 51 -11.14 2.83 5.37
CA LEU A 51 -9.96 2.01 5.12
C LEU A 51 -10.25 0.85 4.14
N LYS A 52 -11.36 0.14 4.34
CA LYS A 52 -11.78 -0.95 3.44
C LYS A 52 -12.10 -0.43 2.03
N ASP A 53 -12.75 0.71 1.92
CA ASP A 53 -13.09 1.33 0.63
C ASP A 53 -11.82 1.75 -0.11
N PHE A 54 -10.83 2.32 0.57
CA PHE A 54 -9.54 2.66 -0.03
C PHE A 54 -8.72 1.44 -0.41
N THR A 55 -8.71 0.39 0.41
CA THR A 55 -8.09 -0.89 0.03
C THR A 55 -8.70 -1.43 -1.27
N THR A 56 -10.03 -1.33 -1.41
CA THR A 56 -10.76 -1.74 -2.60
C THR A 56 -10.38 -0.87 -3.81
N LEU A 57 -10.40 0.46 -3.67
CA LEU A 57 -10.01 1.38 -4.75
C LEU A 57 -8.57 1.16 -5.22
N LEU A 58 -7.64 0.93 -4.30
CA LEU A 58 -6.23 0.67 -4.62
C LEU A 58 -6.06 -0.66 -5.35
N SER A 59 -6.81 -1.68 -4.95
CA SER A 59 -6.82 -2.99 -5.64
C SER A 59 -7.37 -2.86 -7.07
N MET A 60 -8.53 -2.20 -7.22
CA MET A 60 -9.12 -1.93 -8.54
C MET A 60 -8.19 -1.09 -9.42
N ARG A 61 -7.46 -0.13 -8.86
CA ARG A 61 -6.46 0.65 -9.59
C ARG A 61 -5.34 -0.26 -10.11
N ALA A 62 -4.84 -1.18 -9.28
CA ALA A 62 -3.79 -2.11 -9.69
C ALA A 62 -4.27 -3.02 -10.85
N ASP A 63 -5.48 -3.57 -10.75
CA ASP A 63 -6.09 -4.41 -11.78
C ASP A 63 -6.35 -3.65 -13.09
N ALA A 64 -6.79 -2.38 -12.98
CA ALA A 64 -6.97 -1.54 -14.16
C ALA A 64 -5.62 -1.22 -14.83
N LEU A 65 -4.59 -0.90 -14.04
CA LEU A 65 -3.25 -0.61 -14.54
C LEU A 65 -2.57 -1.82 -15.20
N SER A 66 -2.86 -3.05 -14.75
CA SER A 66 -2.36 -4.26 -15.41
C SER A 66 -2.95 -4.46 -16.80
N SER A 67 -4.11 -3.86 -17.07
CA SER A 67 -4.83 -3.95 -18.35
C SER A 67 -4.60 -2.73 -19.26
N ALA A 68 -3.81 -1.75 -18.80
CA ALA A 68 -3.60 -0.50 -19.52
C ALA A 68 -2.81 -0.69 -20.82
N LYS A 69 -3.27 -0.06 -21.91
CA LYS A 69 -2.73 -0.29 -23.27
C LYS A 69 -1.64 0.70 -23.67
N SER A 70 -1.48 1.79 -22.93
CA SER A 70 -0.49 2.83 -23.21
C SER A 70 -0.14 3.64 -21.95
N GLU A 71 0.92 4.43 -22.03
CA GLU A 71 1.27 5.38 -20.94
C GLU A 71 0.19 6.43 -20.71
N ALA A 72 -0.49 6.90 -21.76
CA ALA A 72 -1.61 7.82 -21.63
C ALA A 72 -2.78 7.18 -20.87
N ASP A 73 -3.05 5.90 -21.15
CA ASP A 73 -4.07 5.10 -20.49
C ASP A 73 -3.72 4.84 -19.01
N ARG A 74 -2.46 4.50 -18.72
CA ARG A 74 -1.93 4.36 -17.35
C ARG A 74 -2.12 5.64 -16.53
N LYS A 75 -1.76 6.79 -17.09
CA LYS A 75 -1.97 8.10 -16.45
C LYS A 75 -3.45 8.37 -16.20
N ALA A 76 -4.31 8.14 -17.19
CA ALA A 76 -5.76 8.37 -17.06
C ALA A 76 -6.41 7.48 -15.99
N ILE A 77 -6.04 6.20 -15.94
CA ILE A 77 -6.47 5.25 -14.91
C ILE A 77 -6.01 5.75 -13.54
N PHE A 78 -4.72 6.01 -13.37
CA PHE A 78 -4.16 6.45 -12.09
C PHE A 78 -4.87 7.70 -11.57
N GLU A 79 -4.99 8.74 -12.40
CA GLU A 79 -5.61 10.01 -12.01
C GLU A 79 -7.10 9.85 -11.70
N THR A 80 -7.80 8.93 -12.35
CA THR A 80 -9.20 8.63 -12.04
C THR A 80 -9.37 8.06 -10.64
N PHE A 81 -8.51 7.12 -10.26
CA PHE A 81 -8.53 6.56 -8.91
C PHE A 81 -8.01 7.57 -7.86
N ALA A 82 -7.01 8.39 -8.19
CA ALA A 82 -6.56 9.48 -7.32
C ALA A 82 -7.70 10.46 -7.01
N ARG A 83 -8.48 10.88 -8.01
CA ARG A 83 -9.66 11.74 -7.82
C ARG A 83 -10.74 11.07 -6.96
N LYS A 84 -10.97 9.77 -7.12
CA LYS A 84 -11.93 9.02 -6.29
C LYS A 84 -11.49 9.00 -4.82
N MET A 85 -10.21 8.72 -4.57
CA MET A 85 -9.64 8.76 -3.21
C MET A 85 -9.72 10.18 -2.62
N GLN A 86 -9.35 11.20 -3.40
CA GLN A 86 -9.47 12.60 -2.99
C GLN A 86 -10.91 12.98 -2.62
N GLY A 87 -11.91 12.51 -3.37
CA GLY A 87 -13.32 12.77 -3.08
C GLY A 87 -13.86 12.02 -1.85
N GLY A 88 -13.18 10.96 -1.41
CA GLY A 88 -13.52 10.22 -0.19
C GLY A 88 -12.87 10.79 1.08
N LEU A 89 -11.88 11.69 0.94
CA LEU A 89 -11.21 12.34 2.07
C LEU A 89 -11.86 13.68 2.39
N THR A 90 -11.94 14.02 3.68
CA THR A 90 -12.17 15.40 4.11
C THR A 90 -10.95 16.27 3.81
N GLN A 91 -11.13 17.59 3.83
CA GLN A 91 -10.02 18.52 3.65
C GLN A 91 -8.93 18.31 4.71
N GLU A 92 -9.30 18.12 5.97
CA GLU A 92 -8.36 17.86 7.06
C GLU A 92 -7.54 16.58 6.83
N GLN A 93 -8.21 15.50 6.40
CA GLN A 93 -7.55 14.23 6.08
C GLN A 93 -6.61 14.34 4.88
N LEU A 94 -6.96 15.15 3.88
CA LEU A 94 -6.10 15.46 2.74
C LEU A 94 -4.84 16.23 3.17
N GLU A 95 -4.98 17.22 4.06
CA GLU A 95 -3.84 17.93 4.62
C GLU A 95 -2.95 17.00 5.48
N GLN A 96 -3.55 16.11 6.28
CA GLN A 96 -2.81 15.07 7.01
C GLN A 96 -2.01 14.18 6.05
N LEU A 97 -2.61 13.73 4.94
CA LEU A 97 -1.92 12.91 3.95
C LEU A 97 -0.70 13.63 3.35
N LYS A 98 -0.83 14.93 3.07
CA LYS A 98 0.28 15.74 2.50
C LYS A 98 1.48 15.87 3.45
N THR A 99 1.30 15.65 4.75
CA THR A 99 2.42 15.62 5.72
C THR A 99 3.37 14.44 5.46
N ASN A 100 2.85 13.32 4.94
CA ASN A 100 3.66 12.22 4.43
C ASN A 100 3.83 12.36 2.91
N LYS A 101 4.79 13.19 2.51
CA LYS A 101 5.05 13.51 1.10
C LYS A 101 5.27 12.26 0.23
N ALA A 102 5.97 11.26 0.74
CA ALA A 102 6.26 10.03 0.00
C ALA A 102 4.97 9.26 -0.30
N LEU A 103 4.10 9.09 0.70
CA LEU A 103 2.81 8.44 0.54
C LEU A 103 1.87 9.25 -0.34
N TYR A 104 1.78 10.57 -0.13
CA TYR A 104 0.97 11.45 -0.97
C TYR A 104 1.36 11.33 -2.45
N GLU A 105 2.65 11.38 -2.75
CA GLU A 105 3.13 11.24 -4.13
C GLU A 105 2.83 9.86 -4.71
N SER A 106 2.97 8.78 -3.93
CA SER A 106 2.63 7.42 -4.35
C SER A 106 1.14 7.26 -4.69
N LEU A 107 0.27 7.88 -3.90
CA LEU A 107 -1.18 7.70 -4.03
C LEU A 107 -1.83 8.68 -4.99
N MET A 108 -1.37 9.93 -5.02
CA MET A 108 -2.06 11.05 -5.68
C MET A 108 -1.36 11.59 -6.91
N VAL A 109 -0.08 11.27 -7.14
CA VAL A 109 0.70 11.84 -8.25
C VAL A 109 1.17 10.73 -9.20
N TYR A 110 0.73 10.78 -10.46
CA TYR A 110 1.23 9.83 -11.47
C TYR A 110 2.70 10.10 -11.75
N LYS A 111 3.53 9.05 -11.67
CA LYS A 111 4.94 9.06 -12.05
C LYS A 111 5.13 8.06 -13.19
N LYS A 112 5.83 8.50 -14.23
CA LYS A 112 6.19 7.68 -15.40
C LYS A 112 7.48 6.92 -15.13
#